data_AF-A0A229WAL8-F1
#
_entry.id   AF-A0A229WAL8-F1
#
_cell.length_a   1.000
_cell.length_b   1.000
_cell.length_c   1.000
_cell.angle_alpha   90.00
_cell.angle_beta   90.00
_cell.angle_gamma   90.00
#
_symmetry.space_group_name_H-M   'P 1'
#
loop_
_entity.id
_entity.type
_entity.pdbx_description
1 polymer ?
#
loop_
_entity_poly.entity_id
_entity_poly.type
_entity_poly.pdbx_seq_one_letter_code
_entity_poly.pdbx_strand_id
1 'polypeptide(L)'
;MPLDTIYLTRHGHRLNWTIDYNTGAYRAQFPTPTGNPADPTLTSHGVRQSHELAAHIASPGFQPKPFRVYCSPFYRCLQTIQPTVEALKAKQQQQQQQQHEESSDIDACADFDVRVENGIGEWFGPTSFFEHPSPATPPTLHTHFPSILPSDPSKHKPHLIPSPRGETIAQLHNRLATALAGIIADVDAEIAALEESQRPDQRTSKALLICSHAAPLIAMGRALTGAMPDDSSTEDFFVFTAGLSTFRRRGNKVGTAGVGVEALAPGTKILRAETKVPDWRGGKGVGGGWDCVKNGDCGFLSSGAERGWHFNGEESFDTGPMAPPSEVPTSPQDTSAEKVGHKL
;
A
#
# COMPACT_ATOMS: atom_id res chain seq x y z
N MET A 1 8.29 -23.76 -1.12
CA MET A 1 8.85 -22.82 -2.11
C MET A 1 8.71 -21.44 -1.50
N PRO A 2 9.63 -20.49 -1.73
CA PRO A 2 9.48 -19.18 -1.10
C PRO A 2 8.18 -18.52 -1.56
N LEU A 3 7.79 -17.45 -0.86
CA LEU A 3 6.73 -16.57 -1.32
C LEU A 3 6.94 -16.23 -2.80
N ASP A 4 6.00 -16.64 -3.66
CA ASP A 4 6.16 -16.53 -5.11
C ASP A 4 5.13 -15.60 -5.76
N THR A 5 4.09 -15.23 -5.02
CA THR A 5 2.99 -14.41 -5.53
C THR A 5 2.67 -13.25 -4.59
N ILE A 6 2.48 -12.06 -5.15
CA ILE A 6 1.93 -10.91 -4.43
C ILE A 6 0.74 -10.38 -5.22
N TYR A 7 -0.39 -10.28 -4.53
CA TYR A 7 -1.58 -9.60 -5.00
C TYR A 7 -1.67 -8.22 -4.36
N LEU A 8 -1.79 -7.19 -5.19
CA LEU A 8 -1.99 -5.81 -4.75
C LEU A 8 -3.40 -5.36 -5.14
N THR A 9 -4.18 -4.89 -4.16
CA THR A 9 -5.52 -4.33 -4.40
C THR A 9 -5.65 -2.94 -3.84
N ARG A 10 -6.36 -2.07 -4.57
CA ARG A 10 -6.75 -0.76 -4.04
C ARG A 10 -8.01 -0.90 -3.20
N HIS A 11 -8.21 0.00 -2.24
CA HIS A 11 -9.52 0.18 -1.65
C HIS A 11 -10.61 0.44 -2.71
N GLY A 12 -11.87 0.10 -2.39
CA GLY A 12 -13.03 0.37 -3.25
C GLY A 12 -13.37 1.85 -3.36
N HIS A 13 -14.41 2.17 -4.14
CA HIS A 13 -14.88 3.54 -4.34
C HIS A 13 -15.32 4.19 -3.02
N ARG A 14 -14.66 5.29 -2.63
CA ARG A 14 -14.82 5.97 -1.34
C ARG A 14 -15.60 7.26 -1.42
N LEU A 15 -16.11 7.72 -0.28
CA LEU A 15 -16.54 9.11 -0.13
C LEU A 15 -15.32 10.04 -0.19
N ASN A 16 -15.56 11.31 -0.55
CA ASN A 16 -14.51 12.30 -0.70
C ASN A 16 -14.17 13.00 0.61
N TRP A 17 -12.97 13.57 0.66
CA TRP A 17 -12.53 14.55 1.66
C TRP A 17 -11.83 15.70 0.94
N THR A 18 -11.69 16.82 1.62
CA THR A 18 -10.92 17.98 1.17
C THR A 18 -9.90 18.37 2.23
N ILE A 19 -8.91 19.14 1.81
CA ILE A 19 -7.95 19.81 2.68
C ILE A 19 -7.95 21.29 2.35
N ASP A 20 -7.95 22.13 3.38
CA ASP A 20 -7.62 23.54 3.25
C ASP A 20 -6.11 23.70 3.40
N TYR A 21 -5.40 23.94 2.30
CA TYR A 21 -3.95 24.06 2.28
C TYR A 21 -3.43 25.27 3.06
N ASN A 22 -4.25 26.29 3.35
CA ASN A 22 -3.80 27.42 4.17
C ASN A 22 -3.72 27.04 5.66
N THR A 23 -4.61 26.14 6.11
CA THR A 23 -4.75 25.78 7.53
C THR A 23 -4.28 24.37 7.84
N GLY A 24 -4.05 23.53 6.82
CA GLY A 24 -3.83 22.10 6.98
C GLY A 24 -5.08 21.34 7.46
N ALA A 25 -6.26 21.98 7.48
CA ALA A 25 -7.47 21.39 8.03
C ALA A 25 -8.14 20.46 7.02
N TYR A 26 -8.26 19.19 7.39
CA TYR A 26 -8.99 18.19 6.61
C TYR A 26 -10.49 18.21 6.94
N ARG A 27 -11.33 18.02 5.93
CA ARG A 27 -12.79 17.95 6.08
C ARG A 27 -13.35 16.77 5.30
N ALA A 28 -14.13 15.94 5.96
CA ALA A 28 -14.99 14.94 5.33
C ALA A 28 -16.41 15.50 5.23
N GLN A 29 -17.11 15.16 4.14
CA GLN A 29 -18.51 15.57 3.97
C GLN A 29 -19.44 14.92 5.02
N PHE A 30 -19.10 13.71 5.46
CA PHE A 30 -19.83 12.95 6.46
C PHE A 30 -18.88 12.54 7.60
N PRO A 31 -19.40 12.34 8.83
CA PRO A 31 -18.60 11.81 9.92
C PRO A 31 -17.91 10.50 9.54
N THR A 32 -16.62 10.39 9.84
CA THR A 32 -15.86 9.17 9.59
C THR A 32 -15.88 8.27 10.83
N PRO A 33 -15.85 6.94 10.69
CA PRO A 33 -16.00 6.02 11.82
C PRO A 33 -14.92 6.20 12.90
N THR A 34 -13.70 6.55 12.48
CA THR A 34 -12.55 6.75 13.35
C THR A 34 -12.38 8.20 13.80
N GLY A 35 -13.23 9.12 13.32
CA GLY A 35 -13.05 10.57 13.47
C GLY A 35 -11.92 11.17 12.63
N ASN A 36 -11.15 10.37 11.88
CA ASN A 36 -10.13 10.88 10.97
C ASN A 36 -10.80 11.40 9.68
N PRO A 37 -10.76 12.72 9.37
CA PRO A 37 -11.41 13.28 8.19
C PRO A 37 -10.75 12.88 6.86
N ALA A 38 -9.50 12.42 6.87
CA ALA A 38 -8.81 11.86 5.70
C ALA A 38 -9.06 10.34 5.54
N ASP A 39 -10.03 9.80 6.28
CA ASP A 39 -10.37 8.38 6.27
C ASP A 39 -11.87 8.06 6.26
N PRO A 40 -12.61 8.55 5.24
CA PRO A 40 -14.01 8.24 5.05
C PRO A 40 -14.19 6.81 4.56
N THR A 41 -15.43 6.35 4.73
CA THR A 41 -15.85 5.01 4.33
C THR A 41 -15.96 4.86 2.81
N LEU A 42 -16.10 3.60 2.40
CA LEU A 42 -16.58 3.25 1.07
C LEU A 42 -18.00 3.78 0.85
N THR A 43 -18.27 4.18 -0.39
CA THR A 43 -19.65 4.37 -0.88
C THR A 43 -20.37 3.03 -0.96
N SER A 44 -21.70 3.03 -1.10
CA SER A 44 -22.47 1.80 -1.38
C SER A 44 -21.96 1.06 -2.62
N HIS A 45 -21.47 1.80 -3.61
CA HIS A 45 -20.80 1.25 -4.78
C HIS A 45 -19.46 0.58 -4.44
N GLY A 46 -18.61 1.24 -3.66
CA GLY A 46 -17.34 0.66 -3.20
C GLY A 46 -17.52 -0.59 -2.33
N VAL A 47 -18.61 -0.67 -1.56
CA VAL A 47 -18.97 -1.89 -0.81
C VAL A 47 -19.36 -3.02 -1.76
N ARG A 48 -20.09 -2.76 -2.86
CA ARG A 48 -20.32 -3.80 -3.87
C ARG A 48 -19.02 -4.28 -4.51
N GLN A 49 -18.13 -3.35 -4.87
CA GLN A 49 -16.82 -3.70 -5.41
C GLN A 49 -16.01 -4.60 -4.45
N SER A 50 -16.08 -4.36 -3.13
CA SER A 50 -15.37 -5.21 -2.15
C SER A 50 -15.93 -6.63 -2.06
N HIS A 51 -17.25 -6.80 -2.22
CA HIS A 51 -17.88 -8.12 -2.31
C HIS A 51 -17.54 -8.85 -3.63
N GLU A 52 -17.46 -8.13 -4.75
CA GLU A 52 -17.04 -8.70 -6.04
C GLU A 52 -15.58 -9.16 -6.00
N LEU A 53 -14.68 -8.35 -5.41
CA LEU A 53 -13.30 -8.75 -5.13
C LEU A 53 -13.23 -10.02 -4.27
N ALA A 54 -14.04 -10.08 -3.21
CA ALA A 54 -14.10 -11.25 -2.33
C ALA A 54 -14.57 -12.50 -3.07
N ALA A 55 -15.63 -12.40 -3.87
CA ALA A 55 -16.13 -13.49 -4.69
C ALA A 55 -15.07 -13.96 -5.70
N HIS A 56 -14.34 -13.03 -6.32
CA HIS A 56 -13.24 -13.36 -7.23
C HIS A 56 -12.11 -14.12 -6.53
N ILE A 57 -11.56 -13.58 -5.44
CA ILE A 57 -10.45 -14.19 -4.71
C ILE A 57 -10.87 -15.53 -4.07
N ALA A 58 -12.11 -15.65 -3.60
CA ALA A 58 -12.63 -16.89 -3.05
C ALA A 58 -13.01 -17.92 -4.13
N SER A 59 -13.13 -17.56 -5.41
CA SER A 59 -13.55 -18.48 -6.47
C SER A 59 -12.58 -19.67 -6.66
N PRO A 60 -13.03 -20.87 -7.09
CA PRO A 60 -12.15 -22.03 -7.27
C PRO A 60 -10.96 -21.77 -8.22
N GLY A 61 -11.16 -20.96 -9.26
CA GLY A 61 -10.14 -20.66 -10.27
C GLY A 61 -9.06 -19.67 -9.84
N PHE A 62 -9.20 -19.01 -8.69
CA PHE A 62 -8.21 -18.06 -8.19
C PHE A 62 -7.14 -18.78 -7.37
N GLN A 63 -5.93 -18.94 -7.93
CA GLN A 63 -4.82 -19.68 -7.30
C GLN A 63 -3.45 -19.01 -7.53
N PRO A 64 -2.51 -19.11 -6.56
CA PRO A 64 -2.72 -19.63 -5.20
C PRO A 64 -3.62 -18.72 -4.36
N LYS A 65 -4.32 -19.28 -3.36
CA LYS A 65 -5.01 -18.48 -2.33
C LYS A 65 -4.02 -17.66 -1.50
N PRO A 66 -4.43 -16.51 -0.94
CA PRO A 66 -3.60 -15.77 0.00
C PRO A 66 -3.15 -16.67 1.16
N PHE A 67 -1.87 -16.62 1.48
CA PHE A 67 -1.27 -17.28 2.64
C PHE A 67 -1.27 -16.35 3.86
N ARG A 68 -0.98 -15.06 3.64
CA ARG A 68 -1.10 -13.98 4.64
C ARG A 68 -1.75 -12.74 4.00
N VAL A 69 -2.34 -11.89 4.84
CA VAL A 69 -3.01 -10.66 4.42
C VAL A 69 -2.40 -9.47 5.13
N TYR A 70 -1.95 -8.47 4.38
CA TYR A 70 -1.49 -7.17 4.88
C TYR A 70 -2.42 -6.06 4.42
N CYS A 71 -2.66 -5.08 5.29
CA CYS A 71 -3.55 -3.98 4.96
C CYS A 71 -3.05 -2.66 5.52
N SER A 72 -3.24 -1.60 4.73
CA SER A 72 -3.15 -0.24 5.24
C SER A 72 -4.11 -0.04 6.44
N PRO A 73 -3.70 0.70 7.49
CA PRO A 73 -4.55 0.94 8.67
C PRO A 73 -5.74 1.89 8.42
N PHE A 74 -5.87 2.46 7.23
CA PHE A 74 -7.01 3.31 6.88
C PHE A 74 -8.28 2.46 6.74
N TYR A 75 -9.37 2.91 7.38
CA TYR A 75 -10.67 2.26 7.48
C TYR A 75 -11.16 1.74 6.13
N ARG A 76 -11.07 2.56 5.08
CA ARG A 76 -11.51 2.18 3.72
C ARG A 76 -10.79 0.95 3.16
N CYS A 77 -9.51 0.73 3.51
CA CYS A 77 -8.76 -0.45 3.06
C CYS A 77 -9.23 -1.69 3.82
N LEU A 78 -9.38 -1.60 5.14
CA LEU A 78 -9.90 -2.69 5.96
C LEU A 78 -11.34 -3.06 5.56
N GLN A 79 -12.20 -2.07 5.34
CA GLN A 79 -13.56 -2.26 4.82
C GLN A 79 -13.57 -2.94 3.45
N THR A 80 -12.55 -2.70 2.61
CA THR A 80 -12.44 -3.33 1.29
C THR A 80 -12.06 -4.81 1.40
N ILE A 81 -11.11 -5.17 2.25
CA ILE A 81 -10.68 -6.57 2.36
C ILE A 81 -11.54 -7.41 3.31
N GLN A 82 -12.36 -6.79 4.14
CA GLN A 82 -13.17 -7.51 5.13
C GLN A 82 -13.96 -8.68 4.52
N PRO A 83 -14.76 -8.49 3.44
CA PRO A 83 -15.51 -9.60 2.87
C PRO A 83 -14.62 -10.70 2.29
N THR A 84 -13.42 -10.35 1.80
CA THR A 84 -12.45 -11.31 1.26
C THR A 84 -11.90 -12.20 2.38
N VAL A 85 -11.47 -11.58 3.48
CA VAL A 85 -10.92 -12.29 4.64
C VAL A 85 -11.96 -13.20 5.28
N GLU A 86 -13.19 -12.70 5.48
CA GLU A 86 -14.29 -13.48 6.06
C GLU A 86 -14.64 -14.69 5.16
N ALA A 87 -14.68 -14.52 3.84
CA ALA A 87 -14.91 -15.62 2.90
C ALA A 87 -13.80 -16.68 2.95
N LEU A 88 -12.53 -16.27 3.05
CA LEU A 88 -11.40 -17.19 3.16
C LEU A 88 -11.40 -17.94 4.50
N LYS A 89 -11.69 -17.26 5.62
CA LYS A 89 -11.85 -17.90 6.93
C LYS A 89 -12.98 -18.92 6.94
N ALA A 90 -14.13 -18.59 6.35
CA ALA A 90 -15.27 -19.50 6.26
C ALA A 90 -14.92 -20.76 5.44
N LYS A 91 -14.22 -20.60 4.30
CA LYS A 91 -13.72 -21.72 3.50
C LYS A 91 -12.76 -22.62 4.28
N GLN A 92 -11.79 -22.02 4.98
CA GLN A 92 -10.84 -22.74 5.81
C GLN A 92 -11.54 -23.57 6.91
N GLN A 93 -12.57 -23.00 7.55
CA GLN A 93 -13.36 -23.71 8.56
C GLN A 93 -14.16 -24.88 7.95
N GLN A 94 -14.76 -24.69 6.77
CA GLN A 94 -15.49 -25.75 6.07
C GLN A 94 -14.56 -26.92 5.71
N GLN A 95 -13.33 -26.62 5.25
CA GLN A 95 -12.32 -27.64 4.93
C GLN A 95 -11.86 -28.43 6.16
N GLN A 96 -11.71 -27.77 7.31
CA GLN A 96 -11.35 -28.46 8.56
C GLN A 96 -12.45 -29.41 9.05
N GLN A 97 -13.72 -29.13 8.71
CA GLN A 97 -14.87 -29.96 9.09
C GLN A 97 -15.09 -31.16 8.13
N GLN A 98 -14.78 -30.99 6.84
CA GLN A 98 -15.02 -32.00 5.79
C GLN A 98 -13.84 -32.96 5.61
N GLN A 99 -13.37 -33.62 6.68
CA GLN A 99 -12.13 -34.43 6.78
C GLN A 99 -11.83 -35.48 5.69
N HIS A 100 -12.68 -35.68 4.68
CA HIS A 100 -12.48 -36.62 3.58
C HIS A 100 -13.06 -36.06 2.27
N GLU A 101 -12.17 -35.69 1.35
CA GLU A 101 -12.26 -35.71 -0.13
C GLU A 101 -11.72 -34.42 -0.80
N GLU A 102 -10.75 -34.64 -1.71
CA GLU A 102 -10.08 -33.68 -2.62
C GLU A 102 -9.10 -32.64 -2.03
N SER A 103 -8.15 -32.22 -2.87
CA SER A 103 -7.06 -31.31 -2.50
C SER A 103 -7.61 -29.96 -2.01
N SER A 104 -7.26 -29.58 -0.78
CA SER A 104 -7.61 -28.27 -0.22
C SER A 104 -7.08 -27.13 -1.10
N ASP A 105 -7.94 -26.18 -1.44
CA ASP A 105 -7.58 -24.99 -2.21
C ASP A 105 -6.86 -23.92 -1.35
N ILE A 106 -6.92 -24.06 -0.02
CA ILE A 106 -6.24 -23.22 0.96
C ILE A 106 -5.11 -24.01 1.62
N ASP A 107 -3.95 -23.38 1.77
CA ASP A 107 -2.82 -23.93 2.49
C ASP A 107 -3.16 -24.16 3.97
N ALA A 108 -2.77 -25.31 4.51
CA ALA A 108 -3.09 -25.69 5.90
C ALA A 108 -2.52 -24.71 6.94
N CYS A 109 -1.43 -24.02 6.62
CA CYS A 109 -0.80 -23.03 7.49
C CYS A 109 -1.19 -21.58 7.14
N ALA A 110 -2.18 -21.37 6.27
CA ALA A 110 -2.70 -20.03 5.97
C ALA A 110 -3.32 -19.38 7.21
N ASP A 111 -3.07 -18.09 7.39
CA ASP A 111 -3.60 -17.26 8.45
C ASP A 111 -4.14 -15.98 7.82
N PHE A 112 -5.43 -15.75 8.02
CA PHE A 112 -6.18 -14.65 7.43
C PHE A 112 -6.43 -13.51 8.41
N ASP A 113 -5.94 -13.60 9.67
CA ASP A 113 -5.89 -12.42 10.53
C ASP A 113 -5.03 -11.35 9.85
N VAL A 114 -5.63 -10.16 9.68
CA VAL A 114 -5.03 -9.08 8.90
C VAL A 114 -3.88 -8.46 9.68
N ARG A 115 -2.70 -8.43 9.05
CA ARG A 115 -1.52 -7.72 9.53
C ARG A 115 -1.60 -6.26 9.12
N VAL A 116 -1.95 -5.38 10.07
CA VAL A 116 -2.06 -3.94 9.83
C VAL A 116 -0.67 -3.32 9.71
N GLU A 117 -0.35 -2.73 8.56
CA GLU A 117 0.99 -2.23 8.27
C GLU A 117 0.97 -0.74 7.92
N ASN A 118 1.52 0.09 8.82
CA ASN A 118 1.62 1.53 8.63
C ASN A 118 2.51 1.90 7.44
N GLY A 119 3.54 1.11 7.15
CA GLY A 119 4.46 1.37 6.05
C GLY A 119 3.84 1.30 4.67
N ILE A 120 2.65 0.70 4.53
CA ILE A 120 1.83 0.68 3.30
C ILE A 120 0.61 1.60 3.39
N GLY A 121 0.66 2.57 4.31
CA GLY A 121 -0.29 3.66 4.50
C GLY A 121 -0.47 4.57 3.27
N GLU A 122 -1.52 5.39 3.32
CA GLU A 122 -1.80 6.45 2.34
C GLU A 122 -0.58 7.35 2.13
N TRP A 123 -0.53 8.01 0.97
CA TRP A 123 0.45 9.03 0.68
C TRP A 123 -0.13 10.43 0.88
N PHE A 124 0.63 11.27 1.58
CA PHE A 124 0.39 12.71 1.66
C PHE A 124 1.63 13.43 1.14
N GLY A 125 1.42 14.45 0.31
CA GLY A 125 2.51 15.31 -0.19
C GLY A 125 3.19 16.08 0.95
N PRO A 126 4.45 16.51 0.77
CA PRO A 126 5.24 17.09 1.85
C PRO A 126 4.71 18.46 2.30
N THR A 127 4.82 18.75 3.60
CA THR A 127 4.48 20.04 4.20
C THR A 127 5.40 20.40 5.37
N SER A 128 5.82 21.66 5.46
CA SER A 128 6.61 22.18 6.59
C SER A 128 5.78 22.74 7.76
N PHE A 129 4.48 22.97 7.59
CA PHE A 129 3.72 23.83 8.52
C PHE A 129 2.53 23.14 9.22
N PHE A 130 2.17 21.92 8.84
CA PHE A 130 1.18 21.10 9.58
C PHE A 130 1.57 19.62 9.59
N GLU A 131 0.81 18.80 10.31
CA GLU A 131 0.93 17.34 10.30
C GLU A 131 -0.33 16.72 9.71
N HIS A 132 -0.15 15.69 8.87
CA HIS A 132 -1.25 14.94 8.30
C HIS A 132 -1.91 14.03 9.33
N PRO A 133 -3.23 13.76 9.21
CA PRO A 133 -3.92 12.83 10.06
C PRO A 133 -3.29 11.44 10.04
N SER A 134 -2.84 10.97 11.21
CA SER A 134 -2.42 9.58 11.38
C SER A 134 -3.63 8.64 11.34
N PRO A 135 -3.47 7.40 10.86
CA PRO A 135 -4.54 6.40 10.92
C PRO A 135 -4.89 6.05 12.37
N ALA A 136 -6.07 5.48 12.56
CA ALA A 136 -6.54 5.08 13.90
C ALA A 136 -5.64 4.01 14.55
N THR A 137 -5.68 3.95 15.88
CA THR A 137 -4.90 2.98 16.65
C THR A 137 -5.46 1.56 16.49
N PRO A 138 -4.65 0.50 16.68
CA PRO A 138 -5.14 -0.88 16.61
C PRO A 138 -6.36 -1.17 17.50
N PRO A 139 -6.44 -0.70 18.76
CA PRO A 139 -7.64 -0.88 19.58
C PRO A 139 -8.89 -0.23 18.97
N THR A 140 -8.75 0.97 18.37
CA THR A 140 -9.87 1.64 17.69
C THR A 140 -10.29 0.88 16.44
N LEU A 141 -9.33 0.39 15.64
CA LEU A 141 -9.65 -0.40 14.45
C LEU A 141 -10.33 -1.72 14.79
N HIS A 142 -9.92 -2.38 15.89
CA HIS A 142 -10.52 -3.63 16.35
C HIS A 142 -11.99 -3.47 16.76
N THR A 143 -12.43 -2.31 17.26
CA THR A 143 -13.87 -2.11 17.54
C THR A 143 -14.72 -2.13 16.29
N HIS A 144 -14.14 -1.77 15.13
CA HIS A 144 -14.82 -1.74 13.84
C HIS A 144 -14.67 -3.04 13.04
N PHE A 145 -13.55 -3.74 13.18
CA PHE A 145 -13.19 -4.91 12.36
C PHE A 145 -12.80 -6.14 13.19
N PRO A 146 -13.58 -6.56 14.21
CA PRO A 146 -13.21 -7.65 15.12
C PRO A 146 -13.17 -9.03 14.44
N SER A 147 -13.82 -9.20 13.28
CA SER A 147 -13.85 -10.48 12.55
C SER A 147 -12.55 -10.77 11.79
N ILE A 148 -11.80 -9.73 11.42
CA ILE A 148 -10.63 -9.85 10.55
C ILE A 148 -9.32 -9.43 11.24
N LEU A 149 -9.40 -8.63 12.30
CA LEU A 149 -8.23 -8.22 13.08
C LEU A 149 -7.99 -9.21 14.23
N PRO A 150 -6.73 -9.53 14.54
CA PRO A 150 -6.42 -10.36 15.69
C PRO A 150 -6.81 -9.65 16.99
N SER A 151 -7.28 -10.42 17.98
CA SER A 151 -7.60 -9.88 19.31
C SER A 151 -6.37 -9.33 20.04
N ASP A 152 -5.19 -9.90 19.76
CA ASP A 152 -3.91 -9.37 20.21
C ASP A 152 -3.23 -8.58 19.08
N PRO A 153 -3.23 -7.23 19.12
CA PRO A 153 -2.62 -6.41 18.09
C PRO A 153 -1.08 -6.49 18.09
N SER A 154 -0.45 -7.08 19.12
CA SER A 154 1.01 -7.24 19.17
C SER A 154 1.53 -8.38 18.29
N LYS A 155 0.64 -9.24 17.78
CA LYS A 155 0.98 -10.32 16.83
C LYS A 155 1.71 -9.82 15.58
N HIS A 156 1.44 -8.59 15.14
CA HIS A 156 2.17 -7.95 14.06
C HIS A 156 2.66 -6.57 14.49
N LYS A 157 3.97 -6.35 14.36
CA LYS A 157 4.58 -5.04 14.57
C LYS A 157 4.86 -4.41 13.21
N PRO A 158 4.35 -3.21 12.88
CA PRO A 158 4.68 -2.57 11.61
C PRO A 158 6.19 -2.35 11.46
N HIS A 159 6.71 -2.32 10.23
CA HIS A 159 8.13 -2.07 9.98
C HIS A 159 8.52 -0.62 10.23
N LEU A 160 7.64 0.30 9.82
CA LEU A 160 7.84 1.73 9.97
C LEU A 160 6.51 2.48 10.08
N ILE A 161 6.58 3.69 10.61
CA ILE A 161 5.49 4.68 10.54
C ILE A 161 5.93 5.79 9.58
N PRO A 162 5.15 6.10 8.53
CA PRO A 162 5.46 7.18 7.59
C PRO A 162 5.63 8.53 8.29
N SER A 163 6.32 9.48 7.64
CA SER A 163 6.43 10.84 8.17
C SER A 163 5.05 11.48 8.36
N PRO A 164 4.79 12.13 9.52
CA PRO A 164 3.57 12.91 9.71
C PRO A 164 3.54 14.18 8.85
N ARG A 165 4.66 14.56 8.23
CA ARG A 165 4.79 15.76 7.38
C ARG A 165 4.78 15.46 5.89
N GLY A 166 4.36 14.25 5.52
CA GLY A 166 4.23 13.85 4.13
C GLY A 166 5.58 13.49 3.51
N GLU A 167 5.53 13.14 2.24
CA GLU A 167 6.64 12.52 1.52
C GLU A 167 6.68 13.08 0.09
N THR A 168 7.86 13.42 -0.41
CA THR A 168 8.06 13.57 -1.87
C THR A 168 7.78 12.25 -2.58
N ILE A 169 7.60 12.28 -3.91
CA ILE A 169 7.39 11.06 -4.69
C ILE A 169 8.56 10.07 -4.49
N ALA A 170 9.81 10.55 -4.50
CA ALA A 170 10.97 9.69 -4.28
C ALA A 170 10.97 9.05 -2.87
N GLN A 171 10.65 9.83 -1.83
CA GLN A 171 10.56 9.33 -0.45
C GLN A 171 9.45 8.29 -0.29
N LEU A 172 8.29 8.50 -0.93
CA LEU A 172 7.20 7.51 -0.98
C LEU A 172 7.70 6.18 -1.54
N HIS A 173 8.40 6.18 -2.68
CA HIS A 173 8.93 4.95 -3.27
C HIS A 173 9.91 4.24 -2.32
N ASN A 174 10.81 4.98 -1.68
CA ASN A 174 11.74 4.41 -0.70
C ASN A 174 11.03 3.87 0.55
N ARG A 175 9.97 4.53 1.02
CA ARG A 175 9.11 3.98 2.09
C ARG A 175 8.52 2.65 1.68
N LEU A 176 7.86 2.58 0.52
CA LEU A 176 7.18 1.35 0.09
C LEU A 176 8.18 0.23 -0.17
N ALA A 177 9.35 0.54 -0.75
CA ALA A 177 10.42 -0.43 -0.90
C ALA A 177 10.90 -0.96 0.45
N THR A 178 11.08 -0.08 1.44
CA THR A 178 11.49 -0.45 2.81
C THR A 178 10.45 -1.35 3.49
N ALA A 179 9.17 -0.95 3.45
CA ALA A 179 8.08 -1.71 4.05
C ALA A 179 7.91 -3.08 3.38
N LEU A 180 7.88 -3.13 2.05
CA LEU A 180 7.75 -4.38 1.31
C LEU A 180 8.94 -5.33 1.52
N ALA A 181 10.17 -4.81 1.54
CA ALA A 181 11.35 -5.64 1.81
C ALA A 181 11.27 -6.32 3.18
N GLY A 182 10.83 -5.59 4.20
CA GLY A 182 10.58 -6.13 5.54
C GLY A 182 9.47 -7.19 5.55
N ILE A 183 8.30 -6.87 4.99
CA ILE A 183 7.15 -7.79 4.91
C ILE A 183 7.53 -9.09 4.20
N ILE A 184 8.23 -8.98 3.07
CA ILE A 184 8.65 -10.13 2.28
C ILE A 184 9.66 -10.97 3.07
N ALA A 185 10.62 -10.35 3.75
CA ALA A 185 11.61 -11.05 4.57
C ALA A 185 10.96 -11.79 5.75
N ASP A 186 10.01 -11.15 6.44
CA ASP A 186 9.23 -11.77 7.53
C ASP A 186 8.51 -13.03 7.04
N VAL A 187 7.82 -12.92 5.90
CA VAL A 187 7.01 -14.02 5.36
C VAL A 187 7.90 -15.12 4.78
N ASP A 188 9.01 -14.78 4.13
CA ASP A 188 9.99 -15.77 3.67
C ASP A 188 10.57 -16.56 4.85
N ALA A 189 10.92 -15.89 5.95
CA ALA A 189 11.41 -16.55 7.16
C ALA A 189 10.35 -17.46 7.80
N GLU A 190 9.10 -17.00 7.87
CA GLU A 190 7.96 -17.77 8.36
C GLU A 190 7.71 -19.02 7.52
N ILE A 191 7.70 -18.88 6.18
CA ILE A 191 7.55 -20.02 5.26
C ILE A 191 8.71 -20.99 5.42
N ALA A 192 9.95 -20.49 5.49
CA ALA A 192 11.13 -21.34 5.66
C ALA A 192 11.05 -22.18 6.95
N ALA A 193 10.62 -21.57 8.07
CA ALA A 193 10.43 -22.27 9.33
C ALA A 193 9.33 -23.33 9.25
N LEU A 194 8.20 -23.03 8.60
CA LEU A 194 7.09 -23.97 8.42
C LEU A 194 7.44 -25.14 7.49
N GLU A 195 8.27 -24.89 6.48
CA GLU A 195 8.67 -25.87 5.47
C GLU A 195 9.95 -26.65 5.83
N GLU A 196 10.61 -26.32 6.95
CA GLU A 196 11.89 -26.94 7.37
C GLU A 196 11.77 -28.46 7.50
N SER A 197 10.66 -28.93 8.07
CA SER A 197 10.35 -30.36 8.24
C SER A 197 9.54 -30.97 7.09
N GLN A 198 9.13 -30.15 6.11
CA GLN A 198 8.28 -30.60 5.00
C GLN A 198 9.11 -31.13 3.83
N ARG A 199 8.63 -32.23 3.22
CA ARG A 199 9.22 -32.75 1.99
C ARG A 199 8.96 -31.79 0.82
N PRO A 200 9.83 -31.73 -0.21
CA PRO A 200 9.64 -30.81 -1.34
C PRO A 200 8.29 -30.92 -2.07
N ASP A 201 7.71 -32.12 -2.15
CA ASP A 201 6.40 -32.39 -2.76
C ASP A 201 5.21 -31.89 -1.93
N GLN A 202 5.42 -31.56 -0.65
CA GLN A 202 4.40 -31.00 0.24
C GLN A 202 4.41 -29.47 0.25
N ARG A 203 5.46 -28.86 -0.30
CA ARG A 203 5.62 -27.40 -0.32
C ARG A 203 4.74 -26.81 -1.41
N THR A 204 3.91 -25.85 -1.02
CA THR A 204 2.94 -25.21 -1.90
C THR A 204 3.43 -23.83 -2.35
N SER A 205 2.78 -23.30 -3.39
CA SER A 205 2.93 -21.91 -3.81
C SER A 205 2.27 -20.99 -2.76
N LYS A 206 2.97 -19.94 -2.33
CA LYS A 206 2.49 -19.01 -1.29
C LYS A 206 2.25 -17.62 -1.87
N ALA A 207 1.15 -16.99 -1.45
CA ALA A 207 0.79 -15.63 -1.85
C ALA A 207 0.60 -14.66 -0.70
N LEU A 208 0.91 -13.38 -0.93
CA LEU A 208 0.43 -12.28 -0.09
C LEU A 208 -0.75 -11.58 -0.77
N LEU A 209 -1.75 -11.19 0.01
CA LEU A 209 -2.72 -10.17 -0.38
C LEU A 209 -2.41 -8.87 0.36
N ILE A 210 -2.21 -7.78 -0.37
CA ILE A 210 -1.91 -6.46 0.18
C ILE A 210 -2.97 -5.46 -0.30
N CYS A 211 -3.68 -4.82 0.63
CA CYS A 211 -4.61 -3.74 0.32
C CYS A 211 -4.05 -2.37 0.72
N SER A 212 -4.06 -1.43 -0.23
CA SER A 212 -3.54 -0.07 -0.03
C SER A 212 -4.28 0.97 -0.89
N HIS A 213 -3.60 2.07 -1.25
CA HIS A 213 -4.13 3.25 -1.92
C HIS A 213 -3.43 3.46 -3.27
N ALA A 214 -3.99 4.31 -4.13
CA ALA A 214 -3.49 4.50 -5.50
C ALA A 214 -1.98 4.78 -5.59
N ALA A 215 -1.50 5.85 -4.98
CA ALA A 215 -0.08 6.24 -5.04
C ALA A 215 0.85 5.19 -4.41
N PRO A 216 0.57 4.66 -3.19
CA PRO A 216 1.28 3.51 -2.66
C PRO A 216 1.34 2.31 -3.59
N LEU A 217 0.27 1.97 -4.31
CA LEU A 217 0.27 0.81 -5.21
C LEU A 217 1.17 1.00 -6.44
N ILE A 218 1.22 2.20 -7.03
CA ILE A 218 2.18 2.50 -8.10
C ILE A 218 3.60 2.38 -7.57
N ALA A 219 3.88 2.98 -6.40
CA ALA A 219 5.18 2.91 -5.75
C ALA A 219 5.57 1.46 -5.41
N MET A 220 4.63 0.64 -4.95
CA MET A 220 4.84 -0.80 -4.72
C MET A 220 5.15 -1.54 -6.03
N GLY A 221 4.42 -1.28 -7.12
CA GLY A 221 4.69 -1.90 -8.42
C GLY A 221 6.11 -1.63 -8.91
N ARG A 222 6.55 -0.37 -8.82
CA ARG A 222 7.92 0.05 -9.16
C ARG A 222 8.95 -0.56 -8.20
N ALA A 223 8.67 -0.60 -6.90
CA ALA A 223 9.56 -1.19 -5.89
C ALA A 223 9.71 -2.71 -6.05
N LEU A 224 8.64 -3.43 -6.39
CA LEU A 224 8.65 -4.88 -6.63
C LEU A 224 9.41 -5.21 -7.91
N THR A 225 9.19 -4.47 -8.99
CA THR A 225 9.84 -4.73 -10.29
C THR A 225 11.27 -4.21 -10.35
N GLY A 226 11.60 -3.21 -9.53
CA GLY A 226 12.84 -2.44 -9.60
C GLY A 226 12.87 -1.43 -10.75
N ALA A 227 11.76 -1.27 -11.48
CA ALA A 227 11.62 -0.38 -12.61
C ALA A 227 11.11 0.99 -12.14
N MET A 228 12.01 1.84 -11.67
CA MET A 228 11.70 3.25 -11.46
C MET A 228 11.89 3.99 -12.79
N PRO A 229 10.86 4.61 -13.37
CA PRO A 229 11.02 5.43 -14.57
C PRO A 229 11.75 6.74 -14.24
N ASP A 230 12.42 7.33 -15.24
CA ASP A 230 13.03 8.66 -15.12
C ASP A 230 11.96 9.74 -14.88
N ASP A 231 10.84 9.63 -15.59
CA ASP A 231 9.65 10.44 -15.36
C ASP A 231 8.67 9.72 -14.45
N SER A 232 8.51 10.25 -13.23
CA SER A 232 7.59 9.68 -12.24
C SER A 232 6.12 9.66 -12.66
N SER A 233 5.73 10.48 -13.65
CA SER A 233 4.37 10.55 -14.19
C SER A 233 4.01 9.40 -15.14
N THR A 234 5.00 8.59 -15.53
CA THR A 234 4.80 7.41 -16.39
C THR A 234 3.66 6.52 -15.89
N GLU A 235 2.69 6.22 -16.74
CA GLU A 235 1.57 5.33 -16.45
C GLU A 235 1.95 3.86 -16.66
N ASP A 236 2.71 3.30 -15.71
CA ASP A 236 3.23 1.92 -15.74
C ASP A 236 2.39 0.93 -14.91
N PHE A 237 1.71 1.40 -13.86
CA PHE A 237 0.86 0.59 -12.99
C PHE A 237 -0.56 1.13 -12.87
N PHE A 238 -1.55 0.30 -13.19
CA PHE A 238 -2.96 0.68 -13.17
C PHE A 238 -3.61 0.39 -11.81
N VAL A 239 -4.14 1.44 -11.18
CA VAL A 239 -4.60 1.40 -9.78
C VAL A 239 -6.07 1.78 -9.63
N PHE A 240 -6.95 1.07 -10.32
CA PHE A 240 -8.40 1.26 -10.26
C PHE A 240 -9.00 0.87 -8.89
N THR A 241 -10.16 1.44 -8.53
CA THR A 241 -10.83 1.10 -7.26
C THR A 241 -11.26 -0.36 -7.22
N ALA A 242 -10.81 -1.09 -6.19
CA ALA A 242 -10.93 -2.55 -6.05
C ALA A 242 -10.32 -3.38 -7.19
N GLY A 243 -9.48 -2.77 -8.04
CA GLY A 243 -8.70 -3.49 -9.05
C GLY A 243 -7.57 -4.29 -8.43
N LEU A 244 -7.18 -5.39 -9.08
CA LEU A 244 -6.21 -6.34 -8.58
C LEU A 244 -5.00 -6.48 -9.52
N SER A 245 -3.81 -6.20 -9.01
CA SER A 245 -2.56 -6.50 -9.70
C SER A 245 -1.93 -7.78 -9.15
N THR A 246 -1.32 -8.59 -10.02
CA THR A 246 -0.65 -9.84 -9.66
C THR A 246 0.82 -9.77 -10.05
N PHE A 247 1.68 -10.08 -9.10
CA PHE A 247 3.12 -10.13 -9.27
C PHE A 247 3.64 -11.54 -9.00
N ARG A 248 4.56 -12.03 -9.83
CA ARG A 248 5.26 -13.30 -9.65
C ARG A 248 6.74 -13.05 -9.36
N ARG A 249 7.29 -13.73 -8.35
CA ARG A 249 8.70 -13.58 -7.99
C ARG A 249 9.59 -14.14 -9.10
N ARG A 250 10.70 -13.46 -9.40
CA ARG A 250 11.70 -13.96 -10.35
C ARG A 250 12.47 -15.14 -9.76
N GLY A 251 12.71 -16.18 -10.55
CA GLY A 251 13.39 -17.41 -10.13
C GLY A 251 14.92 -17.33 -10.06
N ASN A 252 15.53 -16.19 -10.39
CA ASN A 252 16.98 -16.05 -10.42
C ASN A 252 17.54 -15.83 -9.01
N LYS A 253 18.74 -16.38 -8.74
CA LYS A 253 19.54 -15.99 -7.56
C LYS A 253 19.98 -14.53 -7.73
N VAL A 254 19.13 -13.59 -7.35
CA VAL A 254 19.48 -12.18 -7.35
C VAL A 254 19.95 -11.83 -5.94
N GLY A 255 21.16 -11.26 -5.86
CA GLY A 255 21.82 -10.93 -4.61
C GLY A 255 20.94 -10.10 -3.69
N THR A 256 21.22 -10.19 -2.39
CA THR A 256 20.65 -9.28 -1.39
C THR A 256 20.71 -7.86 -1.93
N ALA A 257 19.55 -7.22 -2.08
CA ALA A 257 19.49 -5.79 -2.31
C ALA A 257 20.41 -5.13 -1.26
N GLY A 258 21.42 -4.39 -1.73
CA GLY A 258 22.32 -3.65 -0.84
C GLY A 258 21.56 -2.65 0.01
N VAL A 259 22.26 -1.97 0.91
CA VAL A 259 21.66 -0.81 1.59
C VAL A 259 21.61 0.34 0.58
N GLY A 260 20.41 0.84 0.30
CA GLY A 260 20.20 2.01 -0.55
C GLY A 260 20.74 3.27 0.12
N VAL A 261 21.23 4.22 -0.69
CA VAL A 261 21.84 5.49 -0.20
C VAL A 261 20.78 6.59 0.01
N GLU A 262 19.57 6.40 -0.52
CA GLU A 262 18.52 7.42 -0.47
C GLU A 262 17.71 7.40 0.84
N ALA A 263 17.37 8.58 1.33
CA ALA A 263 16.74 8.76 2.62
C ALA A 263 15.21 8.64 2.58
N LEU A 264 14.66 8.11 3.67
CA LEU A 264 13.24 8.24 4.01
C LEU A 264 12.91 9.68 4.38
N ALA A 265 11.63 10.06 4.33
CA ALA A 265 11.19 11.39 4.75
C ALA A 265 11.53 11.66 6.23
N PRO A 266 11.98 12.87 6.61
CA PRO A 266 12.21 13.25 8.00
C PRO A 266 10.97 12.99 8.86
N GLY A 267 11.16 12.43 10.06
CA GLY A 267 10.06 12.05 10.95
C GLY A 267 9.50 10.63 10.72
N THR A 268 9.93 9.93 9.66
CA THR A 268 9.64 8.50 9.49
C THR A 268 10.25 7.72 10.67
N LYS A 269 9.44 6.88 11.34
CA LYS A 269 9.88 6.09 12.49
C LYS A 269 10.13 4.65 12.08
N ILE A 270 11.37 4.18 12.18
CA ILE A 270 11.70 2.76 12.03
C ILE A 270 11.36 2.04 13.33
N LEU A 271 10.51 1.00 13.25
CA LEU A 271 10.03 0.29 14.43
C LEU A 271 10.76 -1.03 14.67
N ARG A 272 11.49 -1.55 13.68
CA ARG A 272 12.27 -2.78 13.80
C ARG A 272 13.71 -2.57 13.33
N ALA A 273 14.68 -3.05 14.10
CA ALA A 273 16.09 -2.72 13.94
C ALA A 273 16.70 -3.19 12.59
N GLU A 274 16.15 -4.26 12.04
CA GLU A 274 16.50 -4.85 10.74
C GLU A 274 15.97 -4.07 9.54
N THR A 275 15.02 -3.16 9.75
CA THR A 275 14.36 -2.41 8.67
C THR A 275 15.30 -1.32 8.13
N LYS A 276 15.63 -1.42 6.85
CA LYS A 276 16.54 -0.51 6.14
C LYS A 276 16.04 -0.25 4.73
N VAL A 277 16.39 0.91 4.16
CA VAL A 277 16.09 1.21 2.76
C VAL A 277 16.89 0.25 1.86
N PRO A 278 16.22 -0.59 1.05
CA PRO A 278 16.91 -1.50 0.15
C PRO A 278 17.40 -0.76 -1.10
N ASP A 279 18.44 -1.28 -1.73
CA ASP A 279 18.83 -0.92 -3.09
C ASP A 279 17.95 -1.69 -4.09
N TRP A 280 16.77 -1.14 -4.37
CA TRP A 280 15.69 -1.80 -5.10
C TRP A 280 15.62 -1.43 -6.59
N ARG A 281 16.27 -0.34 -7.00
CA ARG A 281 16.19 0.20 -8.38
C ARG A 281 17.05 -0.58 -9.37
N GLY A 282 16.98 -0.18 -10.65
CA GLY A 282 17.79 -0.77 -11.72
C GLY A 282 17.37 -2.20 -12.06
N GLY A 283 16.08 -2.49 -11.94
CA GLY A 283 15.52 -3.81 -12.21
C GLY A 283 15.79 -4.84 -11.11
N LYS A 284 16.38 -4.48 -9.96
CA LYS A 284 16.63 -5.41 -8.84
C LYS A 284 15.32 -5.86 -8.19
N GLY A 285 14.49 -4.88 -7.81
CA GLY A 285 13.26 -5.09 -7.07
C GLY A 285 13.51 -5.57 -5.63
N VAL A 286 12.55 -5.31 -4.74
CA VAL A 286 12.65 -5.77 -3.34
C VAL A 286 12.42 -7.27 -3.22
N GLY A 287 13.13 -7.93 -2.29
CA GLY A 287 12.93 -9.35 -2.01
C GLY A 287 13.16 -10.27 -3.22
N GLY A 288 14.18 -10.00 -4.04
CA GLY A 288 14.54 -10.85 -5.19
C GLY A 288 13.90 -10.46 -6.52
N GLY A 289 13.04 -9.42 -6.54
CA GLY A 289 12.46 -8.88 -7.75
C GLY A 289 11.27 -9.67 -8.29
N TRP A 290 10.36 -8.95 -8.94
CA TRP A 290 9.04 -9.46 -9.32
C TRP A 290 8.64 -9.00 -10.72
N ASP A 291 7.84 -9.80 -11.40
CA ASP A 291 7.22 -9.48 -12.68
C ASP A 291 5.72 -9.25 -12.49
N CYS A 292 5.21 -8.13 -12.99
CA CYS A 292 3.78 -7.86 -13.00
C CYS A 292 3.12 -8.67 -14.13
N VAL A 293 2.42 -9.74 -13.77
CA VAL A 293 1.75 -10.63 -14.75
C VAL A 293 0.30 -10.24 -15.00
N LYS A 294 -0.28 -9.41 -14.13
CA LYS A 294 -1.61 -8.81 -14.31
C LYS A 294 -1.61 -7.42 -13.70
N ASN A 295 -1.95 -6.39 -14.47
CA ASN A 295 -1.82 -5.00 -14.06
C ASN A 295 -3.20 -4.34 -13.96
N GLY A 296 -3.67 -4.12 -12.73
CA GLY A 296 -4.95 -3.45 -12.45
C GLY A 296 -6.18 -4.17 -12.99
N ASP A 297 -6.25 -5.50 -12.87
CA ASP A 297 -7.40 -6.27 -13.35
C ASP A 297 -8.70 -5.84 -12.67
N CYS A 298 -9.70 -5.56 -13.50
CA CYS A 298 -11.06 -5.25 -13.08
C CYS A 298 -12.09 -6.13 -13.80
N GLY A 299 -11.66 -7.21 -14.48
CA GLY A 299 -12.56 -8.07 -15.26
C GLY A 299 -13.60 -8.82 -14.41
N PHE A 300 -13.37 -8.91 -13.10
CA PHE A 300 -14.32 -9.47 -12.13
C PHE A 300 -15.29 -8.43 -11.55
N LEU A 301 -15.07 -7.13 -11.80
CA LEU A 301 -15.94 -6.06 -11.32
C LEU A 301 -17.05 -5.82 -12.34
N SER A 302 -18.30 -5.78 -11.89
CA SER A 302 -19.45 -5.56 -12.78
C SER A 302 -19.43 -4.17 -13.44
N SER A 303 -18.73 -3.21 -12.82
CA SER A 303 -18.54 -1.84 -13.29
C SER A 303 -17.24 -1.63 -14.06
N GLY A 304 -16.41 -2.66 -14.20
CA GLY A 304 -15.10 -2.56 -14.85
C GLY A 304 -14.14 -1.61 -14.12
N ALA A 305 -13.21 -1.02 -14.89
CA ALA A 305 -12.16 -0.16 -14.36
C ALA A 305 -12.70 1.25 -14.07
N GLU A 306 -12.52 1.73 -12.84
CA GLU A 306 -12.97 3.05 -12.40
C GLU A 306 -11.89 3.78 -11.60
N ARG A 307 -11.92 5.12 -11.67
CA ARG A 307 -11.11 6.02 -10.83
C ARG A 307 -9.60 5.73 -10.90
N GLY A 308 -9.07 5.43 -12.08
CA GLY A 308 -7.63 5.33 -12.32
C GLY A 308 -6.89 6.58 -11.83
N TRP A 309 -5.61 6.42 -11.49
CA TRP A 309 -4.78 7.49 -10.94
C TRP A 309 -3.32 7.26 -11.33
N HIS A 310 -2.57 8.33 -11.56
CA HIS A 310 -1.13 8.33 -11.78
C HIS A 310 -0.51 9.59 -11.14
N PHE A 311 0.80 9.59 -10.94
CA PHE A 311 1.52 10.80 -10.52
C PHE A 311 1.53 11.82 -11.68
N ASN A 312 1.50 13.12 -11.37
CA ASN A 312 1.68 14.18 -12.37
C ASN A 312 3.09 14.80 -12.32
N GLY A 313 3.95 14.35 -11.39
CA GLY A 313 5.35 14.77 -11.24
C GLY A 313 5.53 16.02 -10.38
N GLU A 314 4.55 16.91 -10.37
CA GLU A 314 4.57 18.19 -9.66
C GLU A 314 4.16 18.08 -8.17
N GLU A 315 3.92 16.88 -7.64
CA GLU A 315 3.43 16.71 -6.26
C GLU A 315 4.54 16.67 -5.19
N SER A 316 5.80 16.90 -5.58
CA SER A 316 6.94 16.83 -4.66
C SER A 316 7.31 18.17 -4.00
N PHE A 317 6.62 19.27 -4.32
CA PHE A 317 6.90 20.58 -3.72
C PHE A 317 6.23 20.71 -2.35
N ASP A 318 6.97 21.27 -1.39
CA ASP A 318 6.40 21.76 -0.13
C ASP A 318 5.57 23.00 -0.46
N THR A 319 4.26 22.93 -0.21
CA THR A 319 3.37 24.07 -0.51
C THR A 319 3.65 25.27 0.38
N GLY A 320 4.39 25.08 1.49
CA GLY A 320 4.67 26.13 2.48
C GLY A 320 3.39 26.76 3.06
N PRO A 321 3.51 27.65 4.06
CA PRO A 321 2.41 28.53 4.41
C PRO A 321 2.16 29.46 3.22
N MET A 322 0.96 29.41 2.63
CA MET A 322 0.56 30.37 1.62
C MET A 322 0.63 31.79 2.21
N ALA A 323 1.19 32.72 1.44
CA ALA A 323 1.26 34.12 1.80
C ALA A 323 -0.13 34.64 2.23
N PRO A 324 -0.23 35.49 3.27
CA PRO A 324 -1.51 36.04 3.69
C PRO A 324 -2.17 36.79 2.52
N PRO A 325 -3.52 36.89 2.48
CA PRO A 325 -4.25 37.53 1.37
C PRO A 325 -3.83 38.98 1.05
N SER A 326 -3.13 39.62 1.98
CA SER A 326 -2.58 40.97 1.90
C SER A 326 -1.24 41.08 1.18
N GLU A 327 -0.56 39.97 0.87
CA GLU A 327 0.72 39.98 0.16
C GLU A 327 0.51 39.92 -1.37
N VAL A 328 1.14 40.87 -2.06
CA VAL A 328 1.10 40.97 -3.53
C VAL A 328 2.06 39.93 -4.13
N PRO A 329 1.71 39.23 -5.22
CA PRO A 329 2.59 38.25 -5.85
C PRO A 329 3.93 38.89 -6.25
N THR A 330 5.04 38.39 -5.72
CA THR A 330 6.37 38.79 -6.17
C THR A 330 6.71 38.03 -7.45
N SER A 331 6.62 38.71 -8.60
CA SER A 331 7.11 38.18 -9.87
C SER A 331 8.65 38.30 -9.92
N PRO A 332 9.39 37.29 -10.42
CA PRO A 332 10.84 37.33 -10.53
C PRO A 332 11.34 38.13 -11.75
N GLN A 333 10.71 39.27 -12.04
CA GLN A 333 11.14 40.20 -13.09
C GLN A 333 11.50 41.56 -12.48
N ASP A 334 12.58 41.58 -11.70
CA ASP A 334 13.32 42.81 -11.43
C ASP A 334 14.80 42.56 -11.73
N THR A 335 15.08 42.22 -12.99
CA THR A 335 16.43 42.35 -13.55
C THR A 335 16.66 43.81 -13.92
N SER A 336 17.35 44.52 -13.02
CA SER A 336 18.38 45.51 -13.33
C SER A 336 18.15 46.40 -14.57
N ALA A 337 17.46 47.53 -14.39
CA ALA A 337 17.63 48.67 -15.29
C ALA A 337 18.87 49.47 -14.85
N GLU A 338 19.97 49.28 -15.58
CA GLU A 338 21.14 50.15 -15.54
C GLU A 338 20.73 51.62 -15.72
N LYS A 339 21.21 52.48 -14.83
CA LYS A 339 21.12 53.93 -14.97
C LYS A 339 21.96 54.39 -16.17
N VAL A 340 21.32 54.66 -17.30
CA VAL A 340 21.92 55.47 -18.37
C VAL A 340 22.02 56.91 -17.88
N GLY A 341 23.26 57.39 -17.77
CA GLY A 341 23.59 58.72 -17.28
C GLY A 341 23.19 59.84 -18.26
N HIS A 342 22.60 60.89 -17.71
CA HIS A 342 22.60 62.21 -18.33
C HIS A 342 23.90 62.93 -17.96
N LYS A 343 24.69 63.32 -18.97
CA LYS A 343 25.55 64.50 -18.90
C LYS A 343 25.29 65.37 -20.12
N LEU A 344 24.79 66.57 -19.84
CA LEU A 344 25.15 67.78 -20.57
C LEU A 344 26.58 68.19 -20.18
#